data_AF-A0A131Z6R6-F1
#
_entry.id   AF-A0A131Z6R6-F1
#
_cell.length_a   1.000
_cell.length_b   1.000
_cell.length_c   1.000
_cell.angle_alpha   90.00
_cell.angle_beta   90.00
_cell.angle_gamma   90.00
#
_symmetry.space_group_name_H-M   'P 1'
#
loop_
_entity.id
_entity.type
_entity.pdbx_description
1 polymer ?
#
loop_
_entity_poly.entity_id
_entity_poly.type
_entity_poly.pdbx_seq_one_letter_code
_entity_poly.pdbx_strand_id
1 'polypeptide(L)'
;MTMEERQDSLDGWVAIRENLFEPVDVPNHGSSRFIVAFNHVECQFAISYSEGERHACDRDTCTARAALLFSDALHDIHKQLVLMCPALENSFPLSDSQTNGSWNFLRFFSKKNGIHERLDSSVEAKVCRELEHYFKQALDATGKRLLFCLLFGEEDYLTDYEEDIQELKLRGLERTLERTYDELNEILSLRSLSETMLNLSTVYALEDQVVVNISIALAELYNFQLGPFLELREVAAERSRALRLRADDGRLGPRVRAEATKELEEWEARAQSANEATQHLYQEYYRRTVDLVSGQRNRMLEDQTKFGRSTFELYGMQRLQKLEVFVCQERLKLLGAIKITRELQHGKITKMLEQQALRGQCTLEEMEEEVYRSQLGIFDVSLEMLKEEEDILRRQKDILDRAWQEELDEGIFYDAVEERDQLEDELEMESSGPMSRRDRLKLRLNRLYRKRAILRNKRKACVAEHQKKVKRKEEKKNRIKQHHAVHIRREEIRKELEMNHERIDSERRKTLERLREYKKKYQNGKRNADGTMLEPNEEEISRSPSPRSPRPSSRLQNGTAADKRKAFRVSSENTKEKKDELSLPVPPPPPPPPPPP
;
A
#
# COMPACT_ATOMS: atom_id res chain seq x y z
N MET A 1 -16.46 -40.25 32.01
CA MET A 1 -16.37 -38.82 32.39
C MET A 1 -17.20 -38.05 31.41
N THR A 2 -18.35 -37.53 31.83
CA THR A 2 -19.07 -36.49 31.10
C THR A 2 -18.24 -35.21 31.17
N MET A 3 -18.11 -34.49 30.07
CA MET A 3 -17.67 -33.10 30.15
C MET A 3 -18.83 -32.28 30.71
N GLU A 4 -18.59 -31.51 31.77
CA GLU A 4 -19.51 -30.46 32.17
C GLU A 4 -19.33 -29.32 31.17
N GLU A 5 -20.36 -29.08 30.36
CA GLU A 5 -20.43 -27.88 29.53
C GLU A 5 -20.37 -26.67 30.45
N ARG A 6 -19.41 -25.75 30.22
CA ARG A 6 -19.32 -24.52 31.01
C ARG A 6 -20.60 -23.73 30.78
N GLN A 7 -21.28 -23.38 31.87
CA GLN A 7 -22.51 -22.57 31.82
C GLN A 7 -22.27 -21.16 31.24
N ASP A 8 -21.02 -20.71 31.25
CA ASP A 8 -20.57 -19.46 30.62
C ASP A 8 -20.17 -19.62 29.14
N SER A 9 -20.35 -20.79 28.51
CA SER A 9 -19.99 -20.94 27.09
C SER A 9 -20.98 -20.25 26.17
N LEU A 10 -20.45 -19.39 25.30
CA LEU A 10 -21.19 -18.75 24.21
C LEU A 10 -21.20 -19.62 22.93
N ASP A 11 -20.77 -20.88 23.00
CA ASP A 11 -20.89 -21.83 21.89
C ASP A 11 -22.37 -21.99 21.49
N GLY A 12 -22.68 -21.73 20.22
CA GLY A 12 -24.05 -21.76 19.68
C GLY A 12 -24.87 -20.48 19.90
N TRP A 13 -24.33 -19.45 20.56
CA TRP A 13 -24.97 -18.14 20.63
C TRP A 13 -24.69 -17.31 19.38
N VAL A 14 -25.69 -16.56 18.95
CA VAL A 14 -25.66 -15.72 17.75
C VAL A 14 -25.86 -14.26 18.16
N ALA A 15 -24.99 -13.37 17.67
CA ALA A 15 -25.11 -11.93 17.91
C ALA A 15 -26.19 -11.32 17.00
N ILE A 16 -27.04 -10.46 17.56
CA ILE A 16 -28.24 -9.93 16.90
C ILE A 16 -28.15 -8.40 16.87
N ARG A 17 -28.23 -7.79 15.68
CA ARG A 17 -28.03 -6.34 15.47
C ARG A 17 -28.99 -5.49 16.30
N GLU A 18 -28.52 -4.37 16.85
CA GLU A 18 -29.24 -3.56 17.84
C GLU A 18 -30.55 -2.92 17.31
N ASN A 19 -30.68 -2.65 16.00
CA ASN A 19 -31.76 -1.83 15.40
C ASN A 19 -32.78 -2.59 14.51
N LEU A 20 -32.93 -3.92 14.67
CA LEU A 20 -33.63 -4.77 13.67
C LEU A 20 -35.13 -4.55 13.47
N PHE A 21 -35.77 -3.76 14.31
CA PHE A 21 -37.21 -3.46 14.24
C PHE A 21 -37.51 -1.99 13.92
N GLU A 22 -36.49 -1.20 13.53
CA GLU A 22 -36.72 0.13 12.97
C GLU A 22 -37.40 0.02 11.59
N PRO A 23 -38.46 0.81 11.31
CA PRO A 23 -39.25 0.65 10.09
C PRO A 23 -38.48 1.15 8.85
N VAL A 24 -37.95 0.21 8.08
CA VAL A 24 -37.37 0.48 6.75
C VAL A 24 -38.47 1.01 5.82
N ASP A 25 -38.22 2.15 5.17
CA ASP A 25 -39.16 2.79 4.24
C ASP A 25 -39.69 1.80 3.19
N VAL A 26 -41.02 1.63 3.16
CA VAL A 26 -41.70 0.77 2.17
C VAL A 26 -41.50 1.39 0.77
N PRO A 27 -40.73 0.77 -0.14
CA PRO A 27 -40.39 1.44 -1.39
C PRO A 27 -41.61 1.51 -2.32
N ASN A 28 -41.85 2.64 -2.98
CA ASN A 28 -42.98 2.78 -3.90
C ASN A 28 -42.80 1.93 -5.17
N HIS A 29 -43.41 0.74 -5.21
CA HIS A 29 -43.29 -0.29 -6.26
C HIS A 29 -44.04 0.05 -7.59
N GLY A 30 -44.13 1.33 -7.95
CA GLY A 30 -45.07 1.87 -8.96
C GLY A 30 -44.95 1.32 -10.38
N SER A 31 -43.80 0.75 -10.77
CA SER A 31 -43.57 0.15 -12.11
C SER A 31 -43.32 -1.37 -12.07
N SER A 32 -43.62 -2.03 -10.94
CA SER A 32 -43.37 -3.45 -10.74
C SER A 32 -44.36 -4.33 -11.51
N ARG A 33 -43.84 -5.32 -12.25
CA ARG A 33 -44.61 -6.25 -13.07
C ARG A 33 -44.13 -7.69 -12.89
N PHE A 34 -45.04 -8.53 -12.40
CA PHE A 34 -44.96 -9.98 -12.58
C PHE A 34 -45.44 -10.38 -13.98
N ILE A 35 -44.87 -11.45 -14.53
CA ILE A 35 -45.37 -12.17 -15.70
C ILE A 35 -45.31 -13.67 -15.38
N VAL A 36 -46.43 -14.38 -15.55
CA VAL A 36 -46.54 -15.82 -15.28
C VAL A 36 -46.94 -16.56 -16.56
N ALA A 37 -46.26 -17.66 -16.86
CA ALA A 37 -46.58 -18.58 -17.95
C ALA A 37 -46.47 -20.04 -17.48
N PHE A 38 -47.16 -20.97 -18.13
CA PHE A 38 -47.08 -22.38 -17.79
C PHE A 38 -46.16 -23.15 -18.75
N ASN A 39 -45.17 -23.86 -18.22
CA ASN A 39 -44.33 -24.76 -19.01
C ASN A 39 -45.00 -26.14 -19.14
N HIS A 40 -45.61 -26.40 -20.30
CA HIS A 40 -46.21 -27.70 -20.62
C HIS A 40 -45.23 -28.89 -20.58
N VAL A 41 -43.91 -28.67 -20.74
CA VAL A 41 -42.91 -29.75 -20.78
C VAL A 41 -42.55 -30.24 -19.38
N GLU A 42 -42.42 -29.31 -18.44
CA GLU A 42 -41.98 -29.57 -17.05
C GLU A 42 -43.14 -29.57 -16.04
N CYS A 43 -44.34 -29.17 -16.47
CA CYS A 43 -45.53 -28.97 -15.65
C CYS A 43 -45.33 -27.98 -14.48
N GLN A 44 -44.63 -26.89 -14.76
CA GLN A 44 -44.25 -25.84 -13.81
C GLN A 44 -44.77 -24.47 -14.27
N PHE A 45 -44.99 -23.57 -13.32
CA PHE A 45 -45.21 -22.15 -13.60
C PHE A 45 -43.86 -21.43 -13.70
N ALA A 46 -43.57 -20.87 -14.87
CA ALA A 46 -42.51 -19.91 -15.08
C ALA A 46 -42.98 -18.54 -14.59
N ILE A 47 -42.48 -18.11 -13.43
CA ILE A 47 -42.82 -16.85 -12.78
C ILE A 47 -41.63 -15.92 -12.97
N SER A 48 -41.87 -14.74 -13.52
CA SER A 48 -40.84 -13.70 -13.67
C SER A 48 -41.29 -12.38 -13.07
N TYR A 49 -40.36 -11.66 -12.48
CA TYR A 49 -40.55 -10.31 -11.94
C TYR A 49 -39.65 -9.34 -12.71
N SER A 50 -40.15 -8.13 -12.96
CA SER A 50 -39.41 -7.03 -13.57
C SER A 50 -39.87 -5.69 -13.03
N GLU A 51 -38.97 -4.72 -13.01
CA GLU A 51 -39.21 -3.38 -12.44
C GLU A 51 -38.61 -2.32 -13.36
N GLY A 52 -39.35 -1.21 -13.55
CA GLY A 52 -38.99 -0.16 -14.50
C GLY A 52 -39.55 -0.37 -15.93
N GLU A 53 -39.53 0.71 -16.71
CA GLU A 53 -39.89 0.64 -18.14
C GLU A 53 -38.74 0.07 -18.96
N ARG A 54 -39.06 -0.73 -20.01
CA ARG A 54 -38.07 -1.37 -20.88
C ARG A 54 -37.42 -0.39 -21.86
N HIS A 55 -36.61 0.53 -21.34
CA HIS A 55 -35.56 1.17 -22.14
C HIS A 55 -34.40 0.19 -22.33
N ALA A 56 -33.81 0.17 -23.54
CA ALA A 56 -32.56 -0.53 -23.77
C ALA A 56 -31.40 0.29 -23.17
N CYS A 57 -30.80 -0.21 -22.10
CA CYS A 57 -29.63 0.39 -21.46
C CYS A 57 -28.62 -0.70 -21.08
N ASP A 58 -27.35 -0.49 -21.43
CA ASP A 58 -26.24 -1.37 -21.07
C ASP A 58 -25.78 -1.10 -19.61
N ARG A 59 -26.71 -1.24 -18.66
CA ARG A 59 -26.47 -1.11 -17.21
C ARG A 59 -27.33 -2.08 -16.41
N ASP A 60 -26.75 -2.64 -15.36
CA ASP A 60 -27.32 -3.68 -14.48
C ASP A 60 -28.42 -3.17 -13.53
N THR A 61 -29.21 -2.18 -13.96
CA THR A 61 -30.32 -1.57 -13.19
C THR A 61 -31.68 -2.21 -13.47
N CYS A 62 -31.74 -3.24 -14.33
CA CYS A 62 -32.98 -3.97 -14.63
C CYS A 62 -33.02 -5.28 -13.83
N THR A 63 -33.60 -5.24 -12.64
CA THR A 63 -33.65 -6.33 -11.63
C THR A 63 -34.66 -7.43 -12.00
N ALA A 64 -34.51 -8.01 -13.19
CA ALA A 64 -35.34 -9.10 -13.66
C ALA A 64 -35.01 -10.41 -12.93
N ARG A 65 -36.02 -11.03 -12.31
CA ARG A 65 -35.92 -12.33 -11.62
C ARG A 65 -36.81 -13.37 -12.31
N ALA A 66 -36.45 -14.65 -12.22
CA ALA A 66 -37.25 -15.74 -12.76
C ALA A 66 -37.12 -17.01 -11.90
N ALA A 67 -38.24 -17.73 -11.72
CA ALA A 67 -38.34 -19.02 -11.05
C ALA A 67 -39.24 -19.98 -11.83
N LEU A 68 -39.04 -21.28 -11.61
CA LEU A 68 -39.86 -22.36 -12.12
C LEU A 68 -40.42 -23.14 -10.92
N LEU A 69 -41.71 -23.01 -10.66
CA LEU A 69 -42.35 -23.58 -9.45
C LEU A 69 -43.47 -24.56 -9.81
N PHE A 70 -43.50 -25.70 -9.14
CA PHE A 70 -44.63 -26.65 -9.22
C PHE A 70 -45.87 -26.09 -8.51
N SER A 71 -47.05 -26.56 -8.88
CA SER A 71 -48.32 -26.15 -8.22
C SER A 71 -48.29 -26.40 -6.71
N ASP A 72 -47.67 -27.49 -6.27
CA ASP A 72 -47.58 -27.85 -4.84
C ASP A 72 -46.70 -26.86 -4.07
N ALA A 73 -45.54 -26.49 -4.65
CA ALA A 73 -44.65 -25.47 -4.08
C ALA A 73 -45.34 -24.10 -3.96
N LEU A 74 -46.18 -23.73 -4.93
CA LEU A 74 -47.00 -22.51 -4.84
C LEU A 74 -48.04 -22.57 -3.72
N HIS A 75 -48.59 -23.74 -3.39
CA HIS A 75 -49.46 -23.90 -2.22
C HIS A 75 -48.70 -23.77 -0.91
N ASP A 76 -47.47 -24.28 -0.83
CA ASP A 76 -46.66 -24.18 0.39
C ASP A 76 -46.15 -22.75 0.64
N ILE A 77 -45.73 -22.05 -0.42
CA ILE A 77 -45.43 -20.61 -0.39
C ILE A 77 -46.68 -19.81 0.00
N HIS A 78 -47.86 -20.13 -0.55
CA HIS A 78 -49.11 -19.49 -0.16
C HIS A 78 -49.42 -19.67 1.34
N LYS A 79 -49.28 -20.88 1.90
CA LYS A 79 -49.46 -21.12 3.34
C LYS A 79 -48.52 -20.27 4.19
N GLN A 80 -47.25 -20.16 3.80
CA GLN A 80 -46.26 -19.34 4.49
C GLN A 80 -46.59 -17.84 4.43
N LEU A 81 -47.05 -17.34 3.28
CA LEU A 81 -47.51 -15.96 3.13
C LEU A 81 -48.77 -15.67 3.95
N VAL A 82 -49.70 -16.62 4.08
CA VAL A 82 -50.92 -16.48 4.92
C VAL A 82 -50.61 -16.44 6.41
N LEU A 83 -49.62 -17.20 6.88
CA LEU A 83 -49.15 -17.13 8.28
C LEU A 83 -48.62 -15.74 8.65
N MET A 84 -48.02 -15.02 7.70
CA MET A 84 -47.49 -13.66 7.90
C MET A 84 -48.52 -12.56 7.57
N CYS A 85 -49.42 -12.80 6.62
CA CYS A 85 -50.49 -11.88 6.24
C CYS A 85 -51.81 -12.63 5.97
N PRO A 86 -52.68 -12.81 6.99
CA PRO A 86 -53.94 -13.54 6.85
C PRO A 86 -54.90 -12.98 5.78
N ALA A 87 -54.75 -11.72 5.39
CA ALA A 87 -55.54 -11.11 4.32
C ALA A 87 -55.37 -11.80 2.94
N LEU A 88 -54.29 -12.55 2.74
CA LEU A 88 -54.01 -13.28 1.49
C LEU A 88 -54.75 -14.63 1.38
N GLU A 89 -55.40 -15.12 2.44
CA GLU A 89 -56.03 -16.46 2.50
C GLU A 89 -57.05 -16.69 1.36
N ASN A 90 -57.81 -15.66 1.00
CA ASN A 90 -58.91 -15.76 0.05
C ASN A 90 -58.55 -15.34 -1.39
N SER A 91 -57.32 -14.86 -1.64
CA SER A 91 -56.90 -14.32 -2.95
C SER A 91 -56.07 -15.29 -3.81
N PHE A 92 -55.70 -16.46 -3.31
CA PHE A 92 -54.90 -17.43 -4.06
C PHE A 92 -55.74 -18.20 -5.10
N PRO A 93 -55.37 -18.18 -6.40
CA PRO A 93 -56.25 -18.65 -7.48
C PRO A 93 -56.22 -20.16 -7.73
N LEU A 94 -55.35 -20.90 -7.03
CA LEU A 94 -55.24 -22.36 -7.13
C LEU A 94 -55.94 -23.09 -5.96
N SER A 95 -56.61 -22.38 -5.05
CA SER A 95 -57.27 -22.98 -3.87
C SER A 95 -58.44 -23.91 -4.20
N ASP A 96 -58.52 -25.06 -3.51
CA ASP A 96 -59.54 -26.11 -3.66
C ASP A 96 -61.00 -25.66 -3.43
N SER A 97 -61.25 -24.43 -2.95
CA SER A 97 -62.58 -23.95 -2.55
C SER A 97 -63.37 -23.24 -3.65
N GLN A 98 -62.75 -22.81 -4.76
CA GLN A 98 -63.44 -21.99 -5.77
C GLN A 98 -64.17 -22.81 -6.83
N THR A 99 -65.51 -22.69 -6.85
CA THR A 99 -66.43 -23.45 -7.69
C THR A 99 -66.55 -22.97 -9.15
N ASN A 100 -65.87 -21.88 -9.53
CA ASN A 100 -66.02 -21.24 -10.84
C ASN A 100 -64.85 -21.54 -11.80
N GLY A 101 -64.92 -22.68 -12.48
CA GLY A 101 -64.09 -23.03 -13.64
C GLY A 101 -62.66 -23.50 -13.33
N SER A 102 -61.96 -22.86 -12.39
CA SER A 102 -60.55 -23.17 -12.06
C SER A 102 -60.35 -24.61 -11.55
N TRP A 103 -61.36 -25.22 -10.94
CA TRP A 103 -61.30 -26.58 -10.37
C TRP A 103 -60.99 -27.69 -11.39
N ASN A 104 -61.32 -27.48 -12.66
CA ASN A 104 -60.97 -28.41 -13.74
C ASN A 104 -59.47 -28.36 -14.11
N PHE A 105 -58.75 -27.30 -13.72
CA PHE A 105 -57.33 -27.12 -14.04
C PHE A 105 -56.46 -28.05 -13.19
N LEU A 106 -56.51 -27.92 -11.86
CA LEU A 106 -55.70 -28.72 -10.93
C LEU A 106 -55.96 -30.22 -11.05
N ARG A 107 -57.24 -30.62 -11.16
CA ARG A 107 -57.62 -32.04 -11.30
C ARG A 107 -57.07 -32.70 -12.57
N PHE A 108 -56.65 -31.91 -13.57
CA PHE A 108 -55.96 -32.41 -14.75
C PHE A 108 -54.48 -32.71 -14.49
N PHE A 109 -53.77 -31.82 -13.80
CA PHE A 109 -52.34 -31.99 -13.50
C PHE A 109 -52.05 -33.04 -12.42
N SER A 110 -52.99 -33.28 -11.49
CA SER A 110 -52.82 -34.34 -10.48
C SER A 110 -52.90 -35.79 -11.02
N LYS A 111 -53.24 -36.00 -12.30
CA LYS A 111 -53.23 -37.33 -12.93
C LYS A 111 -51.80 -37.76 -13.29
N LYS A 112 -51.12 -38.46 -12.37
CA LYS A 112 -49.78 -39.06 -12.57
C LYS A 112 -49.62 -40.07 -13.74
N ASN A 113 -50.66 -40.32 -14.55
CA ASN A 113 -50.64 -41.32 -15.62
C ASN A 113 -50.87 -40.71 -17.02
N GLY A 114 -49.82 -40.13 -17.60
CA GLY A 114 -49.45 -40.33 -19.01
C GLY A 114 -50.31 -39.73 -20.14
N ILE A 115 -51.43 -39.04 -19.87
CA ILE A 115 -52.23 -38.35 -20.91
C ILE A 115 -52.51 -36.92 -20.47
N HIS A 116 -51.63 -35.99 -20.86
CA HIS A 116 -51.91 -34.55 -20.82
C HIS A 116 -52.80 -34.18 -22.01
N GLU A 117 -54.11 -34.28 -21.82
CA GLU A 117 -55.08 -33.66 -22.72
C GLU A 117 -54.88 -32.14 -22.64
N ARG A 118 -54.69 -31.49 -23.80
CA ARG A 118 -54.21 -30.11 -23.83
C ARG A 118 -55.33 -29.16 -23.38
N LEU A 119 -55.13 -28.57 -22.21
CA LEU A 119 -56.04 -27.58 -21.64
C LEU A 119 -56.29 -26.42 -22.61
N ASP A 120 -57.52 -25.90 -22.64
CA ASP A 120 -57.85 -24.77 -23.50
C ASP A 120 -57.06 -23.54 -23.06
N SER A 121 -56.34 -22.92 -24.01
CA SER A 121 -55.37 -21.86 -23.75
C SER A 121 -56.02 -20.63 -23.10
N SER A 122 -57.33 -20.43 -23.30
CA SER A 122 -58.11 -19.39 -22.62
C SER A 122 -58.19 -19.58 -21.10
N VAL A 123 -58.17 -20.82 -20.59
CA VAL A 123 -58.26 -21.12 -19.14
C VAL A 123 -56.90 -20.97 -18.48
N GLU A 124 -55.85 -21.47 -19.12
CA GLU A 124 -54.46 -21.29 -18.67
C GLU A 124 -54.09 -19.80 -18.59
N ALA A 125 -54.37 -19.03 -19.65
CA ALA A 125 -54.12 -17.59 -19.69
C ALA A 125 -54.93 -16.80 -18.64
N LYS A 126 -56.04 -17.35 -18.12
CA LYS A 126 -56.77 -16.79 -16.97
C LYS A 126 -56.02 -17.09 -15.66
N VAL A 127 -55.70 -18.36 -15.38
CA VAL A 127 -54.98 -18.78 -14.17
C VAL A 127 -53.64 -18.06 -14.02
N CYS A 128 -52.87 -17.91 -15.10
CA CYS A 128 -51.61 -17.16 -15.08
C CYS A 128 -51.80 -15.67 -14.72
N ARG A 129 -52.82 -14.99 -15.25
CA ARG A 129 -53.13 -13.59 -14.89
C ARG A 129 -53.62 -13.44 -13.45
N GLU A 130 -54.34 -14.43 -12.95
CA GLU A 130 -54.79 -14.45 -11.55
C GLU A 130 -53.60 -14.67 -10.60
N LEU A 131 -52.59 -15.46 -11.00
CA LEU A 131 -51.31 -15.57 -10.30
C LEU A 131 -50.48 -14.28 -10.38
N GLU A 132 -50.38 -13.62 -11.55
CA GLU A 132 -49.74 -12.29 -11.69
C GLU A 132 -50.36 -11.26 -10.73
N HIS A 133 -51.70 -11.29 -10.58
CA HIS A 133 -52.40 -10.41 -9.65
C HIS A 133 -52.19 -10.81 -8.18
N TYR A 134 -52.23 -12.10 -7.85
CA TYR A 134 -51.93 -12.61 -6.51
C TYR A 134 -50.53 -12.22 -6.04
N PHE A 135 -49.49 -12.43 -6.86
CA PHE A 135 -48.12 -12.07 -6.48
C PHE A 135 -47.94 -10.55 -6.33
N LYS A 136 -48.72 -9.73 -7.06
CA LYS A 136 -48.73 -8.29 -6.80
C LYS A 136 -49.39 -7.94 -5.45
N GLN A 137 -50.53 -8.55 -5.11
CA GLN A 137 -51.15 -8.36 -3.79
C GLN A 137 -50.23 -8.82 -2.65
N ALA A 138 -49.57 -9.98 -2.81
CA ALA A 138 -48.59 -10.48 -1.85
C ALA A 138 -47.39 -9.53 -1.72
N LEU A 139 -46.87 -9.00 -2.84
CA LEU A 139 -45.77 -8.04 -2.85
C LEU A 139 -46.12 -6.75 -2.08
N ASP A 140 -47.32 -6.22 -2.30
CA ASP A 140 -47.82 -5.02 -1.63
C ASP A 140 -48.12 -5.27 -0.13
N ALA A 141 -48.36 -6.53 0.27
CA ALA A 141 -48.74 -6.93 1.64
C ALA A 141 -47.57 -7.44 2.52
N THR A 142 -46.57 -8.11 1.94
CA THR A 142 -45.40 -8.66 2.67
C THR A 142 -44.06 -8.00 2.30
N GLY A 143 -44.06 -7.10 1.31
CA GLY A 143 -42.85 -6.49 0.77
C GLY A 143 -41.98 -7.44 -0.05
N LYS A 144 -40.99 -6.87 -0.75
CA LYS A 144 -40.07 -7.60 -1.65
C LYS A 144 -39.31 -8.73 -0.97
N ARG A 145 -38.66 -8.46 0.17
CA ARG A 145 -37.67 -9.37 0.79
C ARG A 145 -38.28 -10.76 1.03
N LEU A 146 -39.33 -10.84 1.86
CA LEU A 146 -39.98 -12.13 2.16
C LEU A 146 -40.51 -12.82 0.89
N LEU A 147 -41.20 -12.10 0.01
CA LEU A 147 -41.78 -12.71 -1.19
C LEU A 147 -40.70 -13.24 -2.15
N PHE A 148 -39.55 -12.57 -2.24
CA PHE A 148 -38.47 -12.98 -3.13
C PHE A 148 -37.64 -14.14 -2.55
N CYS A 149 -37.45 -14.19 -1.22
CA CYS A 149 -36.91 -15.38 -0.56
C CYS A 149 -37.76 -16.62 -0.90
N LEU A 150 -39.09 -16.52 -0.77
CA LEU A 150 -39.99 -17.64 -1.00
C LEU A 150 -40.18 -18.02 -2.48
N LEU A 151 -40.17 -17.06 -3.41
CA LEU A 151 -40.34 -17.34 -4.85
C LEU A 151 -39.05 -17.71 -5.58
N PHE A 152 -37.92 -17.11 -5.23
CA PHE A 152 -36.67 -17.21 -5.99
C PHE A 152 -35.52 -17.91 -5.23
N GLY A 153 -35.66 -18.15 -3.91
CA GLY A 153 -34.62 -18.77 -3.10
C GLY A 153 -33.41 -17.86 -2.85
N GLU A 154 -33.61 -16.54 -2.91
CA GLU A 154 -32.58 -15.54 -2.61
C GLU A 154 -32.54 -15.20 -1.10
N GLU A 155 -31.33 -14.94 -0.59
CA GLU A 155 -31.03 -14.41 0.75
C GLU A 155 -31.41 -15.33 1.94
N ASP A 156 -30.39 -15.89 2.61
CA ASP A 156 -30.53 -16.42 3.98
C ASP A 156 -30.88 -15.25 4.91
N TYR A 157 -32.17 -15.08 5.15
CA TYR A 157 -32.74 -13.97 5.90
C TYR A 157 -32.02 -13.72 7.24
N LEU A 158 -31.58 -14.78 7.94
CA LEU A 158 -30.83 -14.71 9.19
C LEU A 158 -29.57 -13.82 9.11
N THR A 159 -28.84 -13.85 7.99
CA THR A 159 -27.59 -13.09 7.82
C THR A 159 -27.80 -11.56 7.88
N ASP A 160 -29.04 -11.07 7.70
CA ASP A 160 -29.40 -9.66 7.93
C ASP A 160 -29.75 -9.31 9.38
N TYR A 161 -30.03 -10.30 10.23
CA TYR A 161 -30.22 -10.15 11.67
C TYR A 161 -28.92 -10.38 12.45
N GLU A 162 -27.99 -11.15 11.89
CA GLU A 162 -26.69 -11.48 12.47
C GLU A 162 -25.71 -10.28 12.46
N GLU A 163 -25.12 -9.99 13.63
CA GLU A 163 -23.96 -9.10 13.77
C GLU A 163 -22.67 -9.93 13.66
N ASP A 164 -21.61 -9.39 13.01
CA ASP A 164 -20.32 -10.07 13.00
C ASP A 164 -19.75 -10.15 14.43
N ILE A 165 -19.54 -11.37 14.92
CA ILE A 165 -18.97 -11.66 16.24
C ILE A 165 -17.59 -10.98 16.41
N GLN A 166 -16.83 -10.77 15.32
CA GLN A 166 -15.56 -10.06 15.37
C GLN A 166 -15.76 -8.53 15.49
N GLU A 167 -16.78 -7.96 14.85
CA GLU A 167 -17.13 -6.55 15.01
C GLU A 167 -17.68 -6.27 16.42
N LEU A 168 -18.55 -7.15 16.94
CA LEU A 168 -19.05 -7.05 18.32
C LEU A 168 -17.91 -7.14 19.35
N LYS A 169 -16.93 -8.03 19.14
CA LYS A 169 -15.71 -8.12 19.97
C LYS A 169 -14.86 -6.85 19.87
N LEU A 170 -14.65 -6.33 18.67
CA LEU A 170 -13.92 -5.08 18.45
C LEU A 170 -14.57 -3.92 19.21
N ARG A 171 -15.88 -3.71 19.01
CA ARG A 171 -16.70 -2.73 19.74
C ARG A 171 -16.62 -2.94 21.26
N GLY A 172 -16.53 -4.19 21.73
CA GLY A 172 -16.35 -4.52 23.15
C GLY A 172 -15.00 -4.08 23.72
N LEU A 173 -13.91 -4.26 22.97
CA LEU A 173 -12.57 -3.81 23.35
C LEU A 173 -12.45 -2.27 23.27
N GLU A 174 -13.03 -1.65 22.24
CA GLU A 174 -13.08 -0.19 22.08
C GLU A 174 -13.82 0.49 23.24
N ARG A 175 -15.04 0.02 23.58
CA ARG A 175 -15.80 0.50 24.76
C ARG A 175 -15.04 0.28 26.09
N THR A 176 -14.19 -0.74 26.18
CA THR A 176 -13.36 -0.99 27.38
C THR A 176 -12.22 0.00 27.47
N LEU A 177 -11.54 0.28 26.35
CA LEU A 177 -10.53 1.32 26.25
C LEU A 177 -11.09 2.72 26.58
N GLU A 178 -12.26 3.07 26.04
CA GLU A 178 -12.97 4.32 26.35
C GLU A 178 -13.23 4.49 27.85
N ARG A 179 -13.77 3.48 28.53
CA ARG A 179 -13.97 3.49 29.99
C ARG A 179 -12.69 3.76 30.77
N THR A 180 -11.57 3.12 30.39
CA THR A 180 -10.27 3.37 31.06
C THR A 180 -9.72 4.78 30.81
N TYR A 181 -10.08 5.43 29.68
CA TYR A 181 -9.81 6.85 29.47
C TYR A 181 -10.72 7.76 30.30
N ASP A 182 -11.98 7.38 30.52
CA ASP A 182 -12.89 8.12 31.42
C ASP A 182 -12.47 8.00 32.88
N GLU A 183 -12.01 6.83 33.35
CA GLU A 183 -11.33 6.68 34.64
C GLU A 183 -10.15 7.67 34.77
N LEU A 184 -9.35 7.84 33.70
CA LEU A 184 -8.25 8.81 33.71
C LEU A 184 -8.76 10.26 33.77
N ASN A 185 -9.86 10.59 33.07
CA ASN A 185 -10.49 11.91 33.14
C ASN A 185 -10.98 12.21 34.58
N GLU A 186 -11.53 11.23 35.28
CA GLU A 186 -11.90 11.36 36.70
C GLU A 186 -10.67 11.61 37.59
N ILE A 187 -9.59 10.83 37.45
CA ILE A 187 -8.33 11.05 38.20
C ILE A 187 -7.72 12.42 37.90
N LEU A 188 -7.81 12.90 36.66
CA LEU A 188 -7.35 14.24 36.28
C LEU A 188 -8.22 15.36 36.89
N SER A 189 -9.52 15.12 37.11
CA SER A 189 -10.36 16.03 37.89
C SER A 189 -9.90 16.10 39.35
N LEU A 190 -9.56 14.96 39.98
CA LEU A 190 -9.01 14.91 41.35
C LEU A 190 -7.63 15.58 41.45
N ARG A 191 -6.78 15.47 40.43
CA ARG A 191 -5.53 16.25 40.32
C ARG A 191 -5.79 17.76 40.34
N SER A 192 -6.84 18.22 39.65
CA SER A 192 -7.16 19.66 39.60
C SER A 192 -7.55 20.23 40.98
N LEU A 193 -8.22 19.41 41.81
CA LEU A 193 -8.62 19.74 43.19
C LEU A 193 -7.48 19.58 44.22
N SER A 194 -6.30 19.09 43.81
CA SER A 194 -5.19 18.82 44.73
C SER A 194 -4.40 20.10 45.07
N GLU A 195 -4.61 20.59 46.30
CA GLU A 195 -3.97 21.79 46.86
C GLU A 195 -2.56 21.56 47.44
N THR A 196 -2.17 20.31 47.73
CA THR A 196 -0.88 19.98 48.36
C THR A 196 -0.13 18.88 47.61
N MET A 197 1.21 18.87 47.71
CA MET A 197 2.04 17.78 47.15
C MET A 197 1.77 16.41 47.79
N LEU A 198 1.32 16.38 49.05
CA LEU A 198 0.99 15.13 49.76
C LEU A 198 -0.33 14.52 49.26
N ASN A 199 -1.33 15.35 48.97
CA ASN A 199 -2.56 14.87 48.32
C ASN A 199 -2.26 14.44 46.88
N LEU A 200 -1.42 15.21 46.18
CA LEU A 200 -1.05 14.89 44.81
C LEU A 200 -0.23 13.60 44.68
N SER A 201 0.59 13.23 45.68
CA SER A 201 1.36 11.97 45.63
C SER A 201 0.47 10.72 45.74
N THR A 202 -0.72 10.79 46.35
CA THR A 202 -1.69 9.69 46.28
C THR A 202 -2.41 9.66 44.93
N VAL A 203 -2.75 10.83 44.38
CA VAL A 203 -3.33 10.95 43.01
C VAL A 203 -2.37 10.43 41.94
N TYR A 204 -1.05 10.62 42.09
CA TYR A 204 -0.05 10.03 41.19
C TYR A 204 -0.10 8.49 41.15
N ALA A 205 -0.30 7.83 42.30
CA ALA A 205 -0.41 6.37 42.35
C ALA A 205 -1.69 5.85 41.66
N LEU A 206 -2.80 6.60 41.78
CA LEU A 206 -4.04 6.31 41.04
C LEU A 206 -3.86 6.55 39.53
N GLU A 207 -3.17 7.62 39.14
CA GLU A 207 -2.84 7.91 37.74
C GLU A 207 -1.95 6.82 37.13
N ASP A 208 -0.98 6.29 37.87
CA ASP A 208 -0.15 5.18 37.40
C ASP A 208 -0.97 3.90 37.20
N GLN A 209 -1.85 3.54 38.15
CA GLN A 209 -2.72 2.36 38.02
C GLN A 209 -3.68 2.47 36.82
N VAL A 210 -4.32 3.61 36.61
CA VAL A 210 -5.24 3.80 35.47
C VAL A 210 -4.47 3.82 34.14
N VAL A 211 -3.25 4.35 34.10
CA VAL A 211 -2.40 4.27 32.90
C VAL A 211 -1.96 2.84 32.60
N VAL A 212 -1.71 2.00 33.61
CA VAL A 212 -1.54 0.54 33.41
C VAL A 212 -2.82 -0.07 32.83
N ASN A 213 -4.00 0.23 33.36
CA ASN A 213 -5.29 -0.26 32.82
C ASN A 213 -5.47 0.11 31.33
N ILE A 214 -5.23 1.38 30.97
CA ILE A 214 -5.28 1.85 29.56
C ILE A 214 -4.25 1.10 28.71
N SER A 215 -3.03 0.85 29.22
CA SER A 215 -2.01 0.13 28.46
C SER A 215 -2.40 -1.32 28.17
N ILE A 216 -3.12 -1.98 29.08
CA ILE A 216 -3.67 -3.33 28.90
C ILE A 216 -4.79 -3.30 27.86
N ALA A 217 -5.76 -2.39 27.99
CA ALA A 217 -6.86 -2.24 27.02
C ALA A 217 -6.37 -1.89 25.61
N LEU A 218 -5.33 -1.05 25.48
CA LEU A 218 -4.62 -0.81 24.22
C LEU A 218 -3.97 -2.10 23.69
N ALA A 219 -3.23 -2.84 24.52
CA ALA A 219 -2.57 -4.06 24.09
C ALA A 219 -3.57 -5.12 23.60
N GLU A 220 -4.70 -5.31 24.30
CA GLU A 220 -5.77 -6.24 23.91
C GLU A 220 -6.42 -5.82 22.57
N LEU A 221 -6.80 -4.55 22.42
CA LEU A 221 -7.39 -4.00 21.20
C LEU A 221 -6.46 -4.18 19.98
N TYR A 222 -5.19 -3.79 20.10
CA TYR A 222 -4.24 -3.88 18.99
C TYR A 222 -3.82 -5.32 18.70
N ASN A 223 -3.72 -6.20 19.70
CA ASN A 223 -3.48 -7.63 19.46
C ASN A 223 -4.66 -8.29 18.70
N PHE A 224 -5.90 -7.95 19.05
CA PHE A 224 -7.09 -8.42 18.32
C PHE A 224 -7.09 -7.93 16.87
N GLN A 225 -6.83 -6.64 16.63
CA GLN A 225 -6.74 -6.06 15.29
C GLN A 225 -5.56 -6.61 14.46
N LEU A 226 -4.45 -7.00 15.10
CA LEU A 226 -3.28 -7.57 14.43
C LEU A 226 -3.52 -9.00 13.91
N GLY A 227 -4.30 -9.81 14.63
CA GLY A 227 -4.51 -11.25 14.36
C GLY A 227 -4.77 -11.60 12.89
N PRO A 228 -5.83 -11.06 12.25
CA PRO A 228 -6.16 -11.36 10.85
C PRO A 228 -5.04 -11.05 9.85
N PHE A 229 -4.22 -10.02 10.11
CA PHE A 229 -3.09 -9.67 9.23
C PHE A 229 -1.88 -10.59 9.45
N LEU A 230 -1.66 -11.08 10.67
CA LEU A 230 -0.62 -12.05 10.98
C LEU A 230 -0.95 -13.41 10.34
N GLU A 231 -2.20 -13.87 10.45
CA GLU A 231 -2.71 -15.10 9.81
C GLU A 231 -2.66 -15.00 8.28
N LEU A 232 -3.17 -13.91 7.69
CA LEU A 232 -3.13 -13.70 6.25
C LEU A 232 -1.70 -13.69 5.71
N ARG A 233 -0.75 -13.12 6.46
CA ARG A 233 0.68 -13.12 6.11
C ARG A 233 1.27 -14.53 6.13
N GLU A 234 0.92 -15.36 7.11
CA GLU A 234 1.38 -16.75 7.21
C GLU A 234 0.80 -17.60 6.07
N VAL A 235 -0.53 -17.60 5.90
CA VAL A 235 -1.21 -18.31 4.80
C VAL A 235 -0.67 -17.87 3.44
N ALA A 236 -0.48 -16.56 3.21
CA ALA A 236 0.06 -16.06 1.95
C ALA A 236 1.53 -16.48 1.73
N ALA A 237 2.36 -16.57 2.78
CA ALA A 237 3.73 -17.09 2.69
C ALA A 237 3.75 -18.59 2.33
N GLU A 238 2.83 -19.39 2.89
CA GLU A 238 2.68 -20.80 2.56
C GLU A 238 2.22 -21.02 1.11
N ARG A 239 1.16 -20.32 0.70
CA ARG A 239 0.63 -20.39 -0.67
C ARG A 239 1.68 -19.94 -1.68
N SER A 240 2.40 -18.85 -1.40
CA SER A 240 3.51 -18.38 -2.25
C SER A 240 4.64 -19.43 -2.35
N ARG A 241 4.97 -20.12 -1.25
CA ARG A 241 5.99 -21.19 -1.25
C ARG A 241 5.57 -22.36 -2.15
N ALA A 242 4.33 -22.82 -2.04
CA ALA A 242 3.78 -23.92 -2.85
C ALA A 242 3.66 -23.53 -4.34
N LEU A 243 3.21 -22.30 -4.63
CA LEU A 243 3.02 -21.82 -6.00
C LEU A 243 4.33 -21.55 -6.72
N ARG A 244 5.39 -21.11 -6.02
CA ARG A 244 6.73 -20.98 -6.61
C ARG A 244 7.28 -22.34 -7.04
N LEU A 245 7.16 -23.37 -6.19
CA LEU A 245 7.52 -24.75 -6.56
C LEU A 245 6.71 -25.27 -7.77
N ARG A 246 5.41 -24.92 -7.87
CA ARG A 246 4.55 -25.26 -9.03
C ARG A 246 4.92 -24.48 -10.29
N ALA A 247 5.42 -23.25 -10.17
CA ALA A 247 5.93 -22.45 -11.28
C ALA A 247 7.29 -22.94 -11.79
N ASP A 248 8.15 -23.45 -10.89
CA ASP A 248 9.49 -23.94 -11.22
C ASP A 248 9.51 -25.39 -11.76
N ASP A 249 8.46 -26.20 -11.53
CA ASP A 249 8.42 -27.59 -12.01
C ASP A 249 8.35 -27.69 -13.55
N GLY A 250 9.51 -27.96 -14.16
CA GLY A 250 9.66 -28.19 -15.60
C GLY A 250 8.85 -29.36 -16.18
N ARG A 251 8.25 -30.23 -15.35
CA ARG A 251 7.30 -31.27 -15.79
C ARG A 251 5.94 -30.70 -16.16
N LEU A 252 5.59 -29.52 -15.64
CA LEU A 252 4.29 -28.89 -15.86
C LEU A 252 4.25 -28.08 -17.16
N GLY A 253 3.13 -28.18 -17.87
CA GLY A 253 2.91 -27.47 -19.13
C GLY A 253 2.94 -25.94 -18.95
N PRO A 254 3.35 -25.17 -19.98
CA PRO A 254 3.60 -23.74 -19.85
C PRO A 254 2.39 -22.94 -19.39
N ARG A 255 1.16 -23.34 -19.76
CA ARG A 255 -0.08 -22.74 -19.25
C ARG A 255 -0.21 -22.87 -17.72
N VAL A 256 0.04 -24.06 -17.17
CA VAL A 256 -0.09 -24.35 -15.73
C VAL A 256 0.96 -23.60 -14.93
N ARG A 257 2.18 -23.43 -15.48
CA ARG A 257 3.22 -22.61 -14.87
C ARG A 257 2.90 -21.11 -14.92
N ALA A 258 2.38 -20.61 -16.05
CA ALA A 258 1.94 -19.21 -16.17
C ALA A 258 0.77 -18.87 -15.23
N GLU A 259 -0.14 -19.82 -15.04
CA GLU A 259 -1.25 -19.75 -14.07
C GLU A 259 -0.70 -19.72 -12.63
N ALA A 260 0.22 -20.62 -12.28
CA ALA A 260 0.88 -20.64 -10.98
C ALA A 260 1.71 -19.36 -10.69
N THR A 261 2.37 -18.77 -11.70
CA THR A 261 3.05 -17.47 -11.52
C THR A 261 2.08 -16.32 -11.29
N LYS A 262 0.90 -16.32 -11.95
CA LYS A 262 -0.13 -15.29 -11.69
C LYS A 262 -0.71 -15.45 -10.28
N GLU A 263 -1.05 -16.67 -9.87
CA GLU A 263 -1.50 -16.95 -8.50
C GLU A 263 -0.44 -16.50 -7.48
N LEU A 264 0.85 -16.77 -7.75
CA LEU A 264 1.97 -16.33 -6.90
C LEU A 264 2.04 -14.79 -6.76
N GLU A 265 1.95 -14.04 -7.86
CA GLU A 265 1.94 -12.57 -7.83
C GLU A 265 0.78 -12.02 -6.99
N GLU A 266 -0.42 -12.63 -7.08
CA GLU A 266 -1.56 -12.22 -6.24
C GLU A 266 -1.35 -12.55 -4.75
N TRP A 267 -0.78 -13.70 -4.40
CA TRP A 267 -0.48 -14.05 -3.01
C TRP A 267 0.66 -13.20 -2.44
N GLU A 268 1.68 -12.87 -3.22
CA GLU A 268 2.73 -11.92 -2.82
C GLU A 268 2.18 -10.49 -2.64
N ALA A 269 1.17 -10.08 -3.41
CA ALA A 269 0.46 -8.82 -3.20
C ALA A 269 -0.37 -8.81 -1.90
N ARG A 270 -1.13 -9.88 -1.63
CA ARG A 270 -1.88 -10.06 -0.36
C ARG A 270 -0.93 -10.04 0.84
N ALA A 271 0.20 -10.74 0.77
CA ALA A 271 1.23 -10.73 1.80
C ALA A 271 1.83 -9.32 2.02
N GLN A 272 2.04 -8.53 0.96
CA GLN A 272 2.56 -7.17 1.08
C GLN A 272 1.57 -6.21 1.75
N SER A 273 0.27 -6.30 1.41
CA SER A 273 -0.78 -5.51 2.04
C SER A 273 -0.94 -5.86 3.54
N ALA A 274 -0.94 -7.16 3.88
CA ALA A 274 -0.99 -7.62 5.27
C ALA A 274 0.21 -7.11 6.10
N ASN A 275 1.42 -7.09 5.51
CA ASN A 275 2.59 -6.51 6.17
C ASN A 275 2.47 -4.98 6.36
N GLU A 276 1.90 -4.24 5.41
CA GLU A 276 1.68 -2.79 5.56
C GLU A 276 0.68 -2.48 6.68
N ALA A 277 -0.45 -3.19 6.72
CA ALA A 277 -1.43 -3.07 7.81
C ALA A 277 -0.83 -3.43 9.17
N THR A 278 -0.06 -4.52 9.24
CA THR A 278 0.69 -4.93 10.45
C THR A 278 1.61 -3.81 10.95
N GLN A 279 2.42 -3.22 10.07
CA GLN A 279 3.37 -2.15 10.45
C GLN A 279 2.66 -0.81 10.77
N HIS A 280 1.48 -0.56 10.21
CA HIS A 280 0.64 0.59 10.58
C HIS A 280 0.09 0.43 12.00
N LEU A 281 -0.48 -0.73 12.33
CA LEU A 281 -1.01 -1.03 13.67
C LEU A 281 0.07 -0.94 14.75
N TYR A 282 1.28 -1.48 14.51
CA TYR A 282 2.40 -1.32 15.45
C TYR A 282 2.81 0.14 15.66
N GLN A 283 2.83 0.98 14.61
CA GLN A 283 3.16 2.40 14.74
C GLN A 283 2.08 3.16 15.52
N GLU A 284 0.79 2.90 15.26
CA GLU A 284 -0.30 3.57 15.99
C GLU A 284 -0.33 3.14 17.47
N TYR A 285 -0.17 1.85 17.77
CA TYR A 285 -0.05 1.34 19.15
C TYR A 285 1.05 2.08 19.92
N TYR A 286 2.30 2.05 19.43
CA TYR A 286 3.40 2.73 20.12
C TYR A 286 3.24 4.26 20.15
N ARG A 287 2.54 4.86 19.19
CA ARG A 287 2.19 6.29 19.23
C ARG A 287 1.25 6.60 20.39
N ARG A 288 0.18 5.81 20.57
CA ARG A 288 -0.75 5.96 21.70
C ARG A 288 -0.04 5.80 23.05
N THR A 289 0.84 4.80 23.19
CA THR A 289 1.62 4.60 24.42
C THR A 289 2.59 5.76 24.69
N VAL A 290 3.29 6.26 23.67
CA VAL A 290 4.18 7.44 23.79
C VAL A 290 3.41 8.69 24.20
N ASP A 291 2.22 8.92 23.63
CA ASP A 291 1.37 10.07 23.94
C ASP A 291 0.81 9.97 25.38
N LEU A 292 0.37 8.78 25.81
CA LEU A 292 -0.16 8.50 27.16
C LEU A 292 0.88 8.80 28.26
N VAL A 293 2.07 8.18 28.17
CA VAL A 293 3.14 8.34 29.16
C VAL A 293 3.75 9.76 29.07
N SER A 294 3.83 10.35 27.88
CA SER A 294 4.20 11.77 27.73
C SER A 294 3.20 12.69 28.41
N GLY A 295 1.90 12.33 28.43
CA GLY A 295 0.87 13.02 29.19
C GLY A 295 1.19 13.09 30.69
N GLN A 296 1.43 11.94 31.34
CA GLN A 296 1.81 11.90 32.76
C GLN A 296 3.06 12.74 33.04
N ARG A 297 4.12 12.55 32.23
CA ARG A 297 5.41 13.23 32.38
C ARG A 297 5.29 14.75 32.17
N ASN A 298 4.45 15.21 31.23
CA ASN A 298 4.17 16.63 31.04
C ASN A 298 3.42 17.21 32.25
N ARG A 299 2.40 16.51 32.77
CA ARG A 299 1.66 16.92 33.97
C ARG A 299 2.57 17.06 35.20
N MET A 300 3.47 16.11 35.42
CA MET A 300 4.46 16.22 36.51
C MET A 300 5.42 17.42 36.35
N LEU A 301 5.73 17.86 35.13
CA LEU A 301 6.52 19.08 34.91
C LEU A 301 5.71 20.36 35.22
N GLU A 302 4.40 20.38 34.94
CA GLU A 302 3.51 21.45 35.40
C GLU A 302 3.51 21.52 36.94
N ASP A 303 3.34 20.38 37.61
CA ASP A 303 3.30 20.31 39.08
C ASP A 303 4.63 20.72 39.73
N GLN A 304 5.77 20.42 39.11
CA GLN A 304 7.08 20.94 39.53
C GLN A 304 7.13 22.48 39.52
N THR A 305 6.46 23.12 38.58
CA THR A 305 6.34 24.59 38.54
C THR A 305 5.28 25.14 39.49
N LYS A 306 4.17 24.43 39.69
CA LYS A 306 3.06 24.81 40.60
C LYS A 306 3.48 24.80 42.07
N PHE A 307 4.17 23.74 42.52
CA PHE A 307 4.47 23.52 43.94
C PHE A 307 5.88 23.95 44.38
N GLY A 308 6.70 24.41 43.43
CA GLY A 308 8.08 24.83 43.68
C GLY A 308 9.04 23.65 43.87
N ARG A 309 10.31 23.91 43.52
CA ARG A 309 11.32 22.86 43.38
C ARG A 309 11.46 21.98 44.63
N SER A 310 11.75 22.56 45.80
CA SER A 310 12.04 21.79 47.02
C SER A 310 10.87 20.90 47.48
N THR A 311 9.64 21.40 47.39
CA THR A 311 8.43 20.62 47.73
C THR A 311 8.21 19.47 46.76
N PHE A 312 8.47 19.70 45.48
CA PHE A 312 8.39 18.66 44.45
C PHE A 312 9.55 17.65 44.54
N GLU A 313 10.74 18.09 44.97
CA GLU A 313 11.93 17.25 45.11
C GLU A 313 11.69 16.12 46.12
N LEU A 314 10.94 16.39 47.20
CA LEU A 314 10.58 15.43 48.26
C LEU A 314 9.52 14.37 47.86
N TYR A 315 8.54 14.70 47.00
CA TYR A 315 7.38 13.83 46.73
C TYR A 315 7.20 13.41 45.26
N GLY A 316 7.69 14.21 44.30
CA GLY A 316 7.43 14.00 42.87
C GLY A 316 8.66 13.60 42.04
N MET A 317 9.87 13.93 42.48
CA MET A 317 11.08 13.80 41.65
C MET A 317 11.36 12.36 41.19
N GLN A 318 11.27 11.38 42.08
CA GLN A 318 11.55 9.98 41.74
C GLN A 318 10.60 9.44 40.66
N ARG A 319 9.29 9.75 40.75
CA ARG A 319 8.30 9.38 39.72
C ARG A 319 8.57 10.11 38.41
N LEU A 320 8.83 11.42 38.44
CA LEU A 320 9.18 12.18 37.24
C LEU A 320 10.41 11.58 36.53
N GLN A 321 11.46 11.25 37.28
CA GLN A 321 12.68 10.65 36.74
C GLN A 321 12.44 9.27 36.11
N LYS A 322 11.61 8.42 36.74
CA LYS A 322 11.19 7.13 36.16
C LYS A 322 10.40 7.33 34.85
N LEU A 323 9.39 8.21 34.86
CA LEU A 323 8.60 8.54 33.67
C LEU A 323 9.45 9.17 32.56
N GLU A 324 10.44 9.99 32.89
CA GLU A 324 11.37 10.56 31.92
C GLU A 324 12.24 9.51 31.22
N VAL A 325 12.63 8.43 31.90
CA VAL A 325 13.29 7.27 31.27
C VAL A 325 12.30 6.50 30.41
N PHE A 326 11.09 6.23 30.93
CA PHE A 326 10.07 5.41 30.28
C PHE A 326 9.54 6.06 28.98
N VAL A 327 9.35 7.39 28.95
CA VAL A 327 9.01 8.13 27.72
C VAL A 327 10.04 7.91 26.61
N CYS A 328 11.34 7.86 26.94
CA CYS A 328 12.38 7.59 25.94
C CYS A 328 12.40 6.11 25.51
N GLN A 329 12.04 5.17 26.38
CA GLN A 329 11.90 3.74 26.03
C GLN A 329 10.73 3.52 25.06
N GLU A 330 9.54 4.06 25.33
CA GLU A 330 8.40 3.94 24.41
C GLU A 330 8.65 4.65 23.08
N ARG A 331 9.35 5.79 23.10
CA ARG A 331 9.83 6.46 21.87
C ARG A 331 10.79 5.60 21.07
N LEU A 332 11.68 4.86 21.72
CA LEU A 332 12.61 3.95 21.04
C LEU A 332 11.86 2.80 20.35
N LYS A 333 10.82 2.25 20.99
CA LYS A 333 9.92 1.25 20.38
C LYS A 333 9.19 1.81 19.14
N LEU A 334 8.60 3.00 19.26
CA LEU A 334 7.94 3.69 18.14
C LEU A 334 8.91 3.95 16.96
N LEU A 335 10.10 4.48 17.24
CA LEU A 335 11.13 4.71 16.22
C LEU A 335 11.61 3.40 15.58
N GLY A 336 11.64 2.29 16.32
CA GLY A 336 11.88 0.95 15.78
C GLY A 336 10.83 0.52 14.74
N ALA A 337 9.53 0.68 15.04
CA ALA A 337 8.44 0.38 14.09
C ALA A 337 8.48 1.29 12.85
N ILE A 338 8.77 2.58 13.02
CA ILE A 338 8.98 3.53 11.92
C ILE A 338 10.20 3.10 11.07
N LYS A 339 11.31 2.65 11.69
CA LYS A 339 12.51 2.19 10.99
C LYS A 339 12.22 0.98 10.11
N ILE A 340 11.56 -0.05 10.65
CA ILE A 340 11.16 -1.26 9.90
C ILE A 340 10.30 -0.88 8.68
N THR A 341 9.36 0.05 8.87
CA THR A 341 8.49 0.56 7.79
C THR A 341 9.29 1.27 6.70
N ARG A 342 10.25 2.14 7.06
CA ARG A 342 11.13 2.83 6.09
C ARG A 342 12.05 1.86 5.36
N GLU A 343 12.54 0.80 6.02
CA GLU A 343 13.35 -0.26 5.40
C GLU A 343 12.51 -1.09 4.40
N LEU A 344 11.26 -1.43 4.74
CA LEU A 344 10.32 -2.09 3.82
C LEU A 344 10.01 -1.21 2.59
N GLN A 345 9.73 0.08 2.80
CA GLN A 345 9.48 1.04 1.71
C GLN A 345 10.70 1.20 0.79
N HIS A 346 11.89 1.38 1.36
CA HIS A 346 13.14 1.45 0.60
C HIS A 346 13.40 0.18 -0.23
N GLY A 347 13.11 -1.00 0.34
CA GLY A 347 13.18 -2.27 -0.38
C GLY A 347 12.21 -2.37 -1.56
N LYS A 348 10.97 -1.85 -1.41
CA LYS A 348 9.98 -1.77 -2.51
C LYS A 348 10.46 -0.83 -3.63
N ILE A 349 10.89 0.39 -3.29
CA ILE A 349 11.38 1.38 -4.28
C ILE A 349 12.60 0.83 -5.04
N THR A 350 13.51 0.15 -4.35
CA THR A 350 14.71 -0.45 -4.97
C THR A 350 14.35 -1.57 -5.95
N LYS A 351 13.45 -2.49 -5.57
CA LYS A 351 12.95 -3.54 -6.49
C LYS A 351 12.24 -2.96 -7.71
N MET A 352 11.48 -1.88 -7.55
CA MET A 352 10.84 -1.19 -8.67
C MET A 352 11.86 -0.55 -9.61
N LEU A 353 12.94 0.06 -9.09
CA LEU A 353 14.03 0.60 -9.90
C LEU A 353 14.71 -0.51 -10.73
N GLU A 354 15.00 -1.66 -10.12
CA GLU A 354 15.59 -2.83 -10.81
C GLU A 354 14.68 -3.34 -11.95
N GLN A 355 13.38 -3.49 -11.69
CA GLN A 355 12.40 -3.92 -12.70
C GLN A 355 12.25 -2.92 -13.85
N GLN A 356 12.26 -1.61 -13.57
CA GLN A 356 12.20 -0.57 -14.60
C GLN A 356 13.51 -0.49 -15.41
N ALA A 357 14.66 -0.77 -14.79
CA ALA A 357 15.96 -0.77 -15.46
C ALA A 357 16.06 -1.90 -16.49
N LEU A 358 15.59 -3.11 -16.14
CA LEU A 358 15.46 -4.23 -17.07
C LEU A 358 14.48 -3.94 -18.23
N ARG A 359 13.50 -3.05 -18.02
CA ARG A 359 12.52 -2.61 -19.04
C ARG A 359 12.97 -1.37 -19.83
N GLY A 360 14.14 -0.78 -19.53
CA GLY A 360 14.72 0.35 -20.28
C GLY A 360 13.91 1.65 -20.23
N GLN A 361 13.15 1.89 -19.16
CA GLN A 361 12.17 2.99 -19.08
C GLN A 361 12.81 4.34 -18.71
N CYS A 362 12.17 5.45 -19.08
CA CYS A 362 12.72 6.81 -18.88
C CYS A 362 12.63 7.33 -17.43
N THR A 363 11.83 6.68 -16.57
CA THR A 363 11.57 7.05 -15.15
C THR A 363 12.73 6.78 -14.20
N LEU A 364 13.83 6.19 -14.69
CA LEU A 364 14.97 5.78 -13.88
C LEU A 364 15.63 6.90 -13.08
N GLU A 365 15.69 8.14 -13.61
CA GLU A 365 16.35 9.24 -12.88
C GLU A 365 15.54 9.71 -11.65
N GLU A 366 14.21 9.58 -11.70
CA GLU A 366 13.30 9.92 -10.59
C GLU A 366 13.33 8.83 -9.51
N MET A 367 13.33 7.57 -9.95
CA MET A 367 13.47 6.40 -9.07
C MET A 367 14.87 6.33 -8.42
N GLU A 368 15.95 6.71 -9.12
CA GLU A 368 17.30 6.89 -8.55
C GLU A 368 17.30 7.92 -7.41
N GLU A 369 16.51 8.99 -7.52
CA GLU A 369 16.40 10.00 -6.46
C GLU A 369 15.59 9.46 -5.27
N GLU A 370 14.50 8.73 -5.51
CA GLU A 370 13.65 8.20 -4.44
C GLU A 370 14.32 7.07 -3.64
N VAL A 371 15.15 6.22 -4.27
CA VAL A 371 16.04 5.29 -3.55
C VAL A 371 17.01 6.04 -2.64
N TYR A 372 17.52 7.20 -3.05
CA TYR A 372 18.39 8.05 -2.23
C TYR A 372 17.64 8.76 -1.09
N ARG A 373 16.43 9.31 -1.35
CA ARG A 373 15.60 9.96 -0.32
C ARG A 373 15.20 8.97 0.77
N SER A 374 14.69 7.79 0.39
CA SER A 374 14.35 6.72 1.33
C SER A 374 15.57 6.20 2.13
N GLN A 375 16.74 6.06 1.49
CA GLN A 375 17.98 5.72 2.21
C GLN A 375 18.38 6.77 3.25
N LEU A 376 18.24 8.07 2.97
CA LEU A 376 18.44 9.11 3.99
C LEU A 376 17.41 9.01 5.11
N GLY A 377 16.15 8.74 4.79
CA GLY A 377 15.07 8.53 5.76
C GLY A 377 15.35 7.42 6.77
N ILE A 378 16.02 6.33 6.36
CA ILE A 378 16.50 5.27 7.27
C ILE A 378 17.62 5.78 8.17
N PHE A 379 18.60 6.54 7.63
CA PHE A 379 19.68 7.11 8.44
C PHE A 379 19.19 8.15 9.46
N ASP A 380 18.13 8.91 9.14
CA ASP A 380 17.58 9.91 10.06
C ASP A 380 16.87 9.28 11.26
N VAL A 381 15.95 8.33 11.05
CA VAL A 381 15.33 7.60 12.17
C VAL A 381 16.36 6.79 12.96
N SER A 382 17.36 6.20 12.30
CA SER A 382 18.45 5.51 12.99
C SER A 382 19.35 6.46 13.82
N LEU A 383 19.38 7.77 13.50
CA LEU A 383 20.04 8.79 14.32
C LEU A 383 19.17 9.30 15.47
N GLU A 384 17.85 9.22 15.32
CA GLU A 384 16.86 9.53 16.37
C GLU A 384 16.78 8.41 17.40
N MET A 385 16.80 7.13 17.00
CA MET A 385 16.92 5.98 17.91
C MET A 385 18.17 6.09 18.80
N LEU A 386 19.34 6.26 18.19
CA LEU A 386 20.62 6.48 18.89
C LEU A 386 20.66 7.79 19.71
N LYS A 387 19.67 8.69 19.59
CA LYS A 387 19.50 9.85 20.47
C LYS A 387 18.63 9.49 21.67
N GLU A 388 17.48 8.84 21.48
CA GLU A 388 16.63 8.40 22.60
C GLU A 388 17.37 7.36 23.47
N GLU A 389 18.16 6.44 22.90
CA GLU A 389 19.09 5.56 23.65
C GLU A 389 20.11 6.36 24.50
N GLU A 390 20.70 7.41 23.93
CA GLU A 390 21.65 8.30 24.61
C GLU A 390 20.97 9.10 25.74
N ASP A 391 19.72 9.49 25.53
CA ASP A 391 18.91 10.26 26.46
C ASP A 391 18.27 9.37 27.56
N ILE A 392 18.11 8.06 27.35
CA ILE A 392 17.87 7.03 28.38
C ILE A 392 19.10 6.91 29.29
N LEU A 393 20.27 6.61 28.73
CA LEU A 393 21.49 6.38 29.52
C LEU A 393 21.92 7.62 30.30
N ARG A 394 21.67 8.83 29.78
CA ARG A 394 21.82 10.08 30.54
C ARG A 394 20.92 10.12 31.74
N ARG A 395 19.61 9.91 31.58
CA ARG A 395 18.65 9.95 32.69
C ARG A 395 18.94 8.89 33.74
N GLN A 396 19.24 7.66 33.34
CA GLN A 396 19.68 6.60 34.25
C GLN A 396 20.96 6.99 35.01
N LYS A 397 21.94 7.60 34.33
CA LYS A 397 23.14 8.13 34.98
C LYS A 397 22.81 9.29 35.91
N ASP A 398 21.90 10.19 35.56
CA ASP A 398 21.58 11.38 36.35
C ASP A 398 20.64 11.07 37.53
N ILE A 399 19.90 9.95 37.48
CA ILE A 399 19.27 9.30 38.64
C ILE A 399 20.35 8.78 39.58
N LEU A 400 21.28 7.95 39.09
CA LEU A 400 22.37 7.42 39.91
C LEU A 400 23.28 8.52 40.47
N ASP A 401 23.59 9.56 39.71
CA ASP A 401 24.44 10.67 40.16
C ASP A 401 23.78 11.51 41.26
N ARG A 402 22.44 11.48 41.43
CA ARG A 402 21.73 12.03 42.60
C ARG A 402 21.59 11.01 43.72
N ALA A 403 21.25 9.76 43.40
CA ALA A 403 21.20 8.69 44.38
C ALA A 403 22.57 8.51 45.08
N TRP A 404 23.69 8.72 44.40
CA TRP A 404 25.05 8.75 44.98
C TRP A 404 25.41 10.05 45.75
N GLN A 405 24.50 11.02 45.83
CA GLN A 405 24.54 12.11 46.82
C GLN A 405 23.67 11.76 48.04
N GLU A 406 22.60 10.98 47.84
CA GLU A 406 21.66 10.51 48.87
C GLU A 406 22.17 9.24 49.61
N GLU A 407 22.98 8.41 48.95
CA GLU A 407 23.64 7.19 49.47
C GLU A 407 24.82 7.48 50.42
N LEU A 408 25.02 8.77 50.75
CA LEU A 408 25.80 9.22 51.90
C LEU A 408 24.98 9.21 53.21
N ASP A 409 23.65 9.10 53.13
CA ASP A 409 22.74 8.96 54.28
C ASP A 409 22.04 7.58 54.35
N GLU A 410 21.58 6.97 53.24
CA GLU A 410 20.91 5.64 53.28
C GLU A 410 21.10 4.74 52.05
N GLY A 411 21.17 3.41 52.26
CA GLY A 411 21.71 2.44 51.29
C GLY A 411 20.71 1.87 50.26
N ILE A 412 21.17 1.70 49.01
CA ILE A 412 20.31 1.41 47.85
C ILE A 412 19.95 -0.08 47.68
N PHE A 413 18.69 -0.32 47.30
CA PHE A 413 18.15 -1.63 46.92
C PHE A 413 18.38 -1.95 45.43
N TYR A 414 18.55 -3.23 45.08
CA TYR A 414 18.90 -3.67 43.73
C TYR A 414 17.67 -4.00 42.89
N ASP A 415 17.72 -3.62 41.61
CA ASP A 415 16.73 -3.95 40.58
C ASP A 415 17.44 -4.41 39.29
N ALA A 416 16.83 -5.35 38.58
CA ALA A 416 17.40 -6.15 37.49
C ALA A 416 17.14 -5.54 36.09
N VAL A 417 17.62 -6.19 35.03
CA VAL A 417 17.64 -5.66 33.66
C VAL A 417 17.18 -6.71 32.67
N GLU A 418 16.33 -6.31 31.70
CA GLU A 418 16.03 -7.09 30.50
C GLU A 418 16.13 -6.24 29.23
N GLU A 419 16.90 -6.71 28.23
CA GLU A 419 16.72 -6.44 26.79
C GLU A 419 17.77 -7.23 25.99
N ARG A 420 17.40 -7.71 24.79
CA ARG A 420 18.23 -8.67 24.03
C ARG A 420 19.56 -8.11 23.53
N ASP A 421 19.57 -6.89 22.99
CA ASP A 421 20.78 -6.24 22.49
C ASP A 421 21.75 -5.87 23.63
N GLN A 422 21.26 -5.85 24.87
CA GLN A 422 22.09 -5.61 26.05
C GLN A 422 22.93 -6.85 26.39
N LEU A 423 22.50 -8.07 26.04
CA LEU A 423 23.33 -9.27 26.23
C LEU A 423 24.64 -9.24 25.42
N GLU A 424 24.64 -8.75 24.17
CA GLU A 424 25.89 -8.65 23.39
C GLU A 424 26.83 -7.57 23.97
N ASP A 425 26.29 -6.40 24.32
CA ASP A 425 27.06 -5.35 25.00
C ASP A 425 27.57 -5.84 26.39
N GLU A 426 26.82 -6.67 27.12
CA GLU A 426 27.21 -7.21 28.43
C GLU A 426 28.20 -8.37 28.37
N LEU A 427 28.08 -9.31 27.42
CA LEU A 427 29.08 -10.35 27.18
C LEU A 427 30.44 -9.76 26.80
N GLU A 428 30.48 -8.64 26.06
CA GLU A 428 31.71 -7.88 25.87
C GLU A 428 32.19 -7.17 27.14
N MET A 429 31.30 -6.72 28.03
CA MET A 429 31.68 -6.02 29.26
C MET A 429 32.14 -6.96 30.38
N GLU A 430 31.64 -8.19 30.47
CA GLU A 430 32.16 -9.19 31.41
C GLU A 430 33.64 -9.51 31.14
N SER A 431 34.08 -9.49 29.88
CA SER A 431 35.51 -9.63 29.54
C SER A 431 36.42 -8.50 30.04
N SER A 432 35.84 -7.39 30.54
CA SER A 432 36.59 -6.20 31.00
C SER A 432 36.73 -6.08 32.53
N GLY A 433 36.24 -7.07 33.28
CA GLY A 433 36.39 -7.15 34.74
C GLY A 433 35.35 -6.35 35.54
N PRO A 434 35.46 -6.32 36.88
CA PRO A 434 34.44 -5.72 37.74
C PRO A 434 34.43 -4.19 37.65
N MET A 435 33.45 -3.64 36.91
CA MET A 435 33.18 -2.21 36.79
C MET A 435 31.91 -1.81 37.56
N SER A 436 31.92 -0.60 38.16
CA SER A 436 30.72 0.02 38.76
C SER A 436 29.62 0.26 37.70
N ARG A 437 28.34 0.19 38.11
CA ARG A 437 27.17 0.53 37.26
C ARG A 437 27.32 1.90 36.61
N ARG A 438 27.89 2.87 37.33
CA ARG A 438 28.16 4.24 36.83
C ARG A 438 29.19 4.25 35.69
N ASP A 439 30.18 3.38 35.72
CA ASP A 439 31.20 3.26 34.67
C ASP A 439 30.74 2.37 33.50
N ARG A 440 29.90 1.35 33.76
CA ARG A 440 29.17 0.59 32.73
C ARG A 440 28.33 1.55 31.86
N LEU A 441 27.58 2.48 32.48
CA LEU A 441 26.83 3.52 31.76
C LEU A 441 27.73 4.47 30.97
N LYS A 442 28.84 4.96 31.55
CA LYS A 442 29.83 5.80 30.81
C LYS A 442 30.39 5.06 29.59
N LEU A 443 30.67 3.76 29.70
CA LEU A 443 31.20 2.96 28.60
C LEU A 443 30.16 2.79 27.49
N ARG A 444 28.90 2.43 27.83
CA ARG A 444 27.80 2.30 26.87
C ARG A 444 27.46 3.63 26.18
N LEU A 445 27.48 4.75 26.91
CA LEU A 445 27.34 6.10 26.35
C LEU A 445 28.49 6.46 25.37
N ASN A 446 29.74 6.08 25.70
CA ASN A 446 30.88 6.24 24.79
C ASN A 446 30.78 5.33 23.54
N ARG A 447 30.22 4.11 23.67
CA ARG A 447 29.88 3.23 22.54
C ARG A 447 28.83 3.90 21.64
N LEU A 448 27.76 4.48 22.20
CA LEU A 448 26.74 5.24 21.45
C LEU A 448 27.33 6.45 20.72
N TYR A 449 28.17 7.25 21.36
CA TYR A 449 28.83 8.39 20.72
C TYR A 449 29.64 7.96 19.48
N ARG A 450 30.29 6.78 19.51
CA ARG A 450 30.95 6.18 18.34
C ARG A 450 29.94 5.69 17.29
N LYS A 451 28.95 4.88 17.67
CA LYS A 451 27.85 4.39 16.78
C LYS A 451 27.22 5.58 16.00
N ARG A 452 26.84 6.64 16.72
CA ARG A 452 26.21 7.86 16.19
C ARG A 452 27.15 8.71 15.32
N ALA A 453 28.44 8.82 15.66
CA ALA A 453 29.42 9.52 14.82
C ALA A 453 29.65 8.80 13.48
N ILE A 454 29.76 7.47 13.50
CA ILE A 454 29.87 6.63 12.30
C ILE A 454 28.64 6.81 11.42
N LEU A 455 27.43 6.77 11.99
CA LEU A 455 26.18 6.92 11.24
C LEU A 455 26.04 8.33 10.63
N ARG A 456 26.37 9.40 11.38
CA ARG A 456 26.44 10.78 10.85
C ARG A 456 27.41 10.89 9.67
N ASN A 457 28.55 10.18 9.72
CA ASN A 457 29.52 10.16 8.63
C ASN A 457 29.03 9.37 7.41
N LYS A 458 28.36 8.22 7.60
CA LYS A 458 27.68 7.49 6.51
C LYS A 458 26.65 8.36 5.80
N ARG A 459 25.77 9.04 6.56
CA ARG A 459 24.77 9.98 6.01
C ARG A 459 25.43 11.12 5.22
N LYS A 460 26.45 11.77 5.78
CA LYS A 460 27.20 12.84 5.08
C LYS A 460 27.87 12.35 3.80
N ALA A 461 28.42 11.13 3.80
CA ALA A 461 29.02 10.53 2.60
C ALA A 461 27.97 10.27 1.51
N CYS A 462 26.81 9.73 1.86
CA CYS A 462 25.68 9.50 0.96
C CYS A 462 25.21 10.81 0.29
N VAL A 463 24.99 11.87 1.07
CA VAL A 463 24.64 13.21 0.55
C VAL A 463 25.72 13.74 -0.39
N ALA A 464 27.00 13.63 0.00
CA ALA A 464 28.11 14.11 -0.82
C ALA A 464 28.32 13.29 -2.11
N GLU A 465 27.95 12.01 -2.14
CA GLU A 465 27.96 11.19 -3.35
C GLU A 465 26.82 11.58 -4.30
N HIS A 466 25.60 11.70 -3.79
CA HIS A 466 24.45 12.12 -4.59
C HIS A 466 24.67 13.51 -5.21
N GLN A 467 25.16 14.48 -4.43
CA GLN A 467 25.52 15.81 -4.95
C GLN A 467 26.60 15.75 -6.06
N LYS A 468 27.55 14.80 -5.99
CA LYS A 468 28.52 14.57 -7.08
C LYS A 468 27.88 13.94 -8.32
N LYS A 469 26.90 13.04 -8.15
CA LYS A 469 26.12 12.47 -9.27
C LYS A 469 25.32 13.56 -9.98
N VAL A 470 24.57 14.38 -9.25
CA VAL A 470 23.77 15.49 -9.80
C VAL A 470 24.65 16.51 -10.54
N LYS A 471 25.77 16.95 -9.94
CA LYS A 471 26.71 17.87 -10.61
C LYS A 471 27.26 17.30 -11.92
N ARG A 472 27.65 16.03 -11.95
CA ARG A 472 28.09 15.36 -13.19
C ARG A 472 26.99 15.26 -14.25
N LYS A 473 25.73 15.03 -13.86
CA LYS A 473 24.58 15.04 -14.81
C LYS A 473 24.41 16.43 -15.44
N GLU A 474 24.43 17.50 -14.65
CA GLU A 474 24.27 18.87 -15.17
C GLU A 474 25.51 19.37 -15.95
N GLU A 475 26.74 19.01 -15.55
CA GLU A 475 27.96 19.24 -16.33
C GLU A 475 27.87 18.57 -17.72
N LYS A 476 27.42 17.31 -17.78
CA LYS A 476 27.18 16.61 -19.05
C LYS A 476 26.12 17.32 -19.89
N LYS A 477 24.99 17.72 -19.28
CA LYS A 477 23.90 18.47 -19.92
C LYS A 477 24.40 19.78 -20.52
N ASN A 478 25.22 20.54 -19.78
CA ASN A 478 25.77 21.82 -20.23
C ASN A 478 26.84 21.65 -21.32
N ARG A 479 27.68 20.62 -21.27
CA ARG A 479 28.58 20.30 -22.40
C ARG A 479 27.82 19.95 -23.68
N ILE A 480 26.68 19.27 -23.57
CA ILE A 480 25.80 18.98 -24.72
C ILE A 480 25.17 20.28 -25.26
N LYS A 481 24.60 21.14 -24.40
CA LYS A 481 24.08 22.47 -24.78
C LYS A 481 25.15 23.31 -25.50
N GLN A 482 26.38 23.35 -24.97
CA GLN A 482 27.51 24.06 -25.56
C GLN A 482 27.90 23.51 -26.94
N HIS A 483 27.99 22.19 -27.09
CA HIS A 483 28.30 21.56 -28.38
C HIS A 483 27.20 21.86 -29.41
N HIS A 484 25.93 21.79 -29.02
CA HIS A 484 24.80 22.13 -29.89
C HIS A 484 24.82 23.61 -30.30
N ALA A 485 25.03 24.55 -29.37
CA ALA A 485 25.16 25.98 -29.69
C ALA A 485 26.34 26.28 -30.63
N VAL A 486 27.46 25.56 -30.51
CA VAL A 486 28.59 25.64 -31.46
C VAL A 486 28.24 25.03 -32.82
N HIS A 487 27.40 24.00 -32.88
CA HIS A 487 26.91 23.42 -34.14
C HIS A 487 26.02 24.41 -34.90
N ILE A 488 25.01 24.98 -34.22
CA ILE A 488 24.09 25.96 -34.81
C ILE A 488 24.86 27.18 -35.35
N ARG A 489 25.81 27.74 -34.58
CA ARG A 489 26.67 28.83 -35.06
C ARG A 489 27.51 28.47 -36.30
N ARG A 490 27.97 27.22 -36.41
CA ARG A 490 28.68 26.75 -37.61
C ARG A 490 27.73 26.58 -38.81
N GLU A 491 26.45 26.31 -38.58
CA GLU A 491 25.43 26.24 -39.63
C GLU A 491 24.98 27.63 -40.09
N GLU A 492 24.84 28.59 -39.17
CA GLU A 492 24.59 30.00 -39.45
C GLU A 492 25.70 30.59 -40.33
N ILE A 493 26.97 30.42 -39.92
CA ILE A 493 28.14 30.91 -40.69
C ILE A 493 28.24 30.23 -42.08
N ARG A 494 27.92 28.93 -42.20
CA ARG A 494 27.88 28.26 -43.52
C ARG A 494 26.82 28.87 -44.44
N LYS A 495 25.60 29.07 -43.94
CA LYS A 495 24.51 29.70 -44.70
C LYS A 495 24.83 31.14 -45.10
N GLU A 496 25.46 31.91 -44.22
CA GLU A 496 25.89 33.29 -44.54
C GLU A 496 26.96 33.31 -45.64
N LEU A 497 27.92 32.39 -45.61
CA LEU A 497 28.93 32.24 -46.67
C LEU A 497 28.31 31.79 -48.01
N GLU A 498 27.36 30.85 -47.98
CA GLU A 498 26.59 30.41 -49.15
C GLU A 498 25.80 31.58 -49.76
N MET A 499 25.01 32.31 -48.97
CA MET A 499 24.27 33.50 -49.41
C MET A 499 25.19 34.60 -49.99
N ASN A 500 26.36 34.81 -49.40
CA ASN A 500 27.31 35.80 -49.92
C ASN A 500 27.98 35.32 -51.22
N HIS A 501 28.25 34.01 -51.38
CA HIS A 501 28.73 33.44 -52.64
C HIS A 501 27.68 33.58 -53.75
N GLU A 502 26.41 33.27 -53.47
CA GLU A 502 25.31 33.47 -54.41
C GLU A 502 25.16 34.94 -54.82
N ARG A 503 25.32 35.87 -53.87
CA ARG A 503 25.30 37.32 -54.13
C ARG A 503 26.43 37.71 -55.09
N ILE A 504 27.67 37.31 -54.80
CA ILE A 504 28.85 37.55 -55.64
C ILE A 504 28.64 36.96 -57.05
N ASP A 505 28.10 35.75 -57.18
CA ASP A 505 27.80 35.14 -58.47
C ASP A 505 26.61 35.80 -59.19
N SER A 506 25.69 36.43 -58.48
CA SER A 506 24.65 37.29 -59.09
C SER A 506 25.25 38.57 -59.68
N GLU A 507 26.21 39.19 -58.99
CA GLU A 507 26.91 40.38 -59.45
C GLU A 507 27.88 40.08 -60.60
N ARG A 508 28.58 38.94 -60.54
CA ARG A 508 29.37 38.40 -61.67
C ARG A 508 28.49 38.17 -62.89
N ARG A 509 27.32 37.52 -62.76
CA ARG A 509 26.36 37.32 -63.86
C ARG A 509 25.91 38.65 -64.47
N LYS A 510 25.42 39.60 -63.66
CA LYS A 510 25.05 40.96 -64.09
C LYS A 510 26.20 41.74 -64.75
N THR A 511 27.45 41.42 -64.41
CA THR A 511 28.62 42.08 -65.00
C THR A 511 29.05 41.43 -66.31
N LEU A 512 29.01 40.09 -66.40
CA LEU A 512 29.16 39.36 -67.66
C LEU A 512 28.06 39.71 -68.67
N GLU A 513 26.84 39.96 -68.19
CA GLU A 513 25.71 40.44 -69.00
C GLU A 513 25.94 41.85 -69.54
N ARG A 514 26.31 42.81 -68.69
CA ARG A 514 26.73 44.16 -69.12
C ARG A 514 27.91 44.12 -70.11
N LEU A 515 28.87 43.22 -69.92
CA LEU A 515 29.98 43.02 -70.86
C LEU A 515 29.54 42.39 -72.19
N ARG A 516 28.57 41.46 -72.18
CA ARG A 516 27.94 40.91 -73.39
C ARG A 516 27.18 41.99 -74.15
N GLU A 517 26.42 42.86 -73.47
CA GLU A 517 25.77 44.01 -74.08
C GLU A 517 26.78 45.02 -74.66
N TYR A 518 27.83 45.36 -73.92
CA TYR A 518 28.88 46.26 -74.37
C TYR A 518 29.57 45.71 -75.63
N LYS A 519 29.92 44.42 -75.62
CA LYS A 519 30.47 43.73 -76.79
C LYS A 519 29.49 43.73 -77.96
N LYS A 520 28.18 43.51 -77.73
CA LYS A 520 27.13 43.57 -78.78
C LYS A 520 27.01 44.98 -79.37
N LYS A 521 27.05 46.03 -78.55
CA LYS A 521 27.04 47.44 -78.98
C LYS A 521 28.30 47.78 -79.82
N TYR A 522 29.49 47.37 -79.38
CA TYR A 522 30.73 47.63 -80.12
C TYR A 522 30.95 46.74 -81.36
N GLN A 523 30.47 45.49 -81.38
CA GLN A 523 30.48 44.67 -82.61
C GLN A 523 29.54 45.23 -83.69
N ASN A 524 28.44 45.89 -83.30
CA ASN A 524 27.60 46.63 -84.25
C ASN A 524 28.29 47.90 -84.77
N GLY A 525 29.14 48.55 -83.97
CA GLY A 525 29.95 49.70 -84.39
C GLY A 525 31.16 49.37 -85.28
N LYS A 526 31.63 48.11 -85.31
CA LYS A 526 32.83 47.67 -86.05
C LYS A 526 32.53 47.05 -87.44
N ARG A 527 31.43 47.44 -88.09
CA ARG A 527 31.05 46.95 -89.44
C ARG A 527 31.39 47.89 -90.61
N ASN A 528 31.94 49.08 -90.34
CA ASN A 528 32.28 50.07 -91.37
C ASN A 528 33.79 50.38 -91.40
N ALA A 529 34.62 49.39 -91.78
CA ALA A 529 35.98 49.57 -92.32
C ALA A 529 36.52 48.22 -92.84
N ASP A 530 37.12 48.23 -94.03
CA ASP A 530 37.94 47.12 -94.55
C ASP A 530 39.24 46.94 -93.73
N GLY A 531 39.91 45.79 -93.75
CA GLY A 531 39.56 44.52 -94.44
C GLY A 531 40.76 43.57 -94.51
N THR A 532 40.58 42.48 -95.26
CA THR A 532 41.62 41.48 -95.63
C THR A 532 42.13 40.54 -94.52
N MET A 533 42.37 39.28 -94.90
CA MET A 533 42.84 38.17 -94.07
C MET A 533 44.38 38.13 -93.97
N LEU A 534 44.92 37.36 -93.02
CA LEU A 534 45.91 36.32 -93.32
C LEU A 534 45.96 35.26 -92.20
N GLU A 535 46.06 34.01 -92.62
CA GLU A 535 46.31 32.74 -91.90
C GLU A 535 47.31 31.95 -92.78
N PRO A 536 48.02 30.91 -92.30
CA PRO A 536 48.16 30.40 -90.93
C PRO A 536 49.64 30.29 -90.49
N ASN A 537 49.92 29.70 -89.32
CA ASN A 537 50.67 28.43 -89.31
C ASN A 537 50.58 27.66 -87.97
N GLU A 538 50.90 26.37 -88.01
CA GLU A 538 50.79 25.41 -86.92
C GLU A 538 52.12 25.25 -86.13
N GLU A 539 52.04 24.82 -84.86
CA GLU A 539 53.08 23.96 -84.27
C GLU A 539 52.49 23.13 -83.09
N GLU A 540 52.69 21.80 -83.10
CA GLU A 540 52.14 20.88 -82.11
C GLU A 540 53.09 20.59 -80.94
N ILE A 541 52.58 20.59 -79.69
CA ILE A 541 53.13 19.71 -78.63
C ILE A 541 51.99 19.07 -77.83
N SER A 542 51.55 17.89 -78.28
CA SER A 542 50.56 17.05 -77.59
C SER A 542 51.24 16.01 -76.69
N ARG A 543 51.06 16.08 -75.35
CA ARG A 543 51.37 14.97 -74.42
C ARG A 543 50.39 14.86 -73.25
N SER A 544 49.52 13.85 -73.32
CA SER A 544 49.03 13.12 -72.14
C SER A 544 50.05 12.04 -71.74
N PRO A 545 49.93 11.38 -70.57
CA PRO A 545 49.19 10.12 -70.56
C PRO A 545 48.41 9.85 -69.24
N SER A 546 47.81 8.64 -69.15
CA SER A 546 47.12 8.12 -67.96
C SER A 546 47.68 6.71 -67.58
N PRO A 547 47.06 5.85 -66.75
CA PRO A 547 47.58 5.57 -65.40
C PRO A 547 48.06 4.13 -65.16
N ARG A 548 48.82 3.90 -64.07
CA ARG A 548 48.95 2.58 -63.38
C ARG A 548 49.59 2.68 -61.98
N SER A 549 49.27 1.73 -61.10
CA SER A 549 49.88 1.51 -59.77
C SER A 549 51.02 0.47 -59.83
N PRO A 550 51.94 0.37 -58.84
CA PRO A 550 51.67 -0.46 -57.64
C PRO A 550 52.38 -0.01 -56.32
N ARG A 551 52.23 -0.82 -55.25
CA ARG A 551 53.02 -0.85 -53.98
C ARG A 551 54.27 -1.79 -54.14
N PRO A 552 55.17 -2.08 -53.15
CA PRO A 552 55.27 -1.65 -51.72
C PRO A 552 56.69 -1.30 -51.14
N SER A 553 56.73 -0.93 -49.84
CA SER A 553 57.77 -1.20 -48.81
C SER A 553 59.25 -0.70 -48.87
N SER A 554 59.60 0.28 -48.02
CA SER A 554 60.69 0.28 -46.99
C SER A 554 60.66 1.61 -46.19
N ARG A 555 60.75 1.69 -44.84
CA ARG A 555 61.91 1.54 -43.90
C ARG A 555 63.08 2.51 -44.22
N LEU A 556 63.63 3.37 -43.35
CA LEU A 556 63.47 3.81 -41.92
C LEU A 556 63.95 5.31 -41.83
N GLN A 557 63.95 6.12 -40.75
CA GLN A 557 63.47 6.11 -39.34
C GLN A 557 63.44 7.57 -38.78
N ASN A 558 62.62 7.88 -37.77
CA ASN A 558 63.00 8.62 -36.53
C ASN A 558 61.80 8.78 -35.54
N GLY A 559 62.06 9.26 -34.31
CA GLY A 559 61.13 9.25 -33.16
C GLY A 559 60.01 10.32 -33.16
N THR A 560 59.18 10.44 -32.10
CA THR A 560 59.26 9.83 -30.74
C THR A 560 57.88 9.90 -30.01
N ALA A 561 57.80 9.38 -28.77
CA ALA A 561 56.80 9.69 -27.72
C ALA A 561 55.36 9.07 -27.76
N ALA A 562 55.30 7.78 -27.43
CA ALA A 562 54.28 7.07 -26.62
C ALA A 562 52.85 7.67 -26.37
N ASP A 563 51.84 6.99 -26.93
CA ASP A 563 50.42 7.05 -26.52
C ASP A 563 50.18 6.28 -25.19
N LYS A 564 49.36 6.81 -24.28
CA LYS A 564 49.01 6.19 -22.97
C LYS A 564 47.53 5.81 -22.88
N ARG A 565 47.15 4.75 -23.58
CA ARG A 565 45.85 4.09 -23.42
C ARG A 565 45.80 3.34 -22.09
N LYS A 566 44.90 3.74 -21.17
CA LYS A 566 44.60 2.95 -19.96
C LYS A 566 43.59 1.85 -20.29
N ALA A 567 44.06 0.61 -20.39
CA ALA A 567 43.18 -0.56 -20.27
C ALA A 567 42.62 -0.64 -18.84
N PHE A 568 41.34 -0.94 -18.69
CA PHE A 568 40.69 -1.10 -17.39
C PHE A 568 40.91 -2.54 -16.88
N ARG A 569 42.00 -2.76 -16.14
CA ARG A 569 42.29 -4.06 -15.54
C ARG A 569 41.40 -4.27 -14.31
N VAL A 570 40.44 -5.19 -14.42
CA VAL A 570 39.75 -5.75 -13.25
C VAL A 570 40.79 -6.53 -12.43
N SER A 571 40.90 -6.21 -11.15
CA SER A 571 41.62 -7.05 -10.19
C SER A 571 40.66 -8.04 -9.57
N SER A 572 40.84 -9.32 -9.87
CA SER A 572 40.25 -10.42 -9.12
C SER A 572 41.29 -10.93 -8.13
N GLU A 573 41.02 -10.74 -6.84
CA GLU A 573 41.63 -11.35 -5.64
C GLU A 573 41.06 -10.55 -4.45
N ASN A 574 40.53 -11.14 -3.37
CA ASN A 574 40.54 -12.55 -2.98
C ASN A 574 39.18 -12.93 -2.36
N THR A 575 38.32 -13.61 -3.12
CA THR A 575 36.98 -14.02 -2.67
C THR A 575 37.09 -15.30 -1.83
N LYS A 576 36.97 -15.20 -0.50
CA LYS A 576 36.62 -16.37 0.31
C LYS A 576 35.18 -16.75 0.01
N GLU A 577 34.97 -18.03 -0.27
CA GLU A 577 33.65 -18.60 -0.56
C GLU A 577 32.70 -18.35 0.62
N LYS A 578 31.61 -17.63 0.36
CA LYS A 578 30.34 -17.84 1.03
C LYS A 578 29.38 -18.37 -0.02
N LYS A 579 28.66 -19.44 0.33
CA LYS A 579 27.60 -20.01 -0.52
C LYS A 579 26.48 -18.99 -0.67
N ASP A 580 25.80 -19.02 -1.81
CA ASP A 580 24.52 -18.34 -1.99
C ASP A 580 23.46 -19.03 -1.10
N GLU A 581 23.25 -18.47 0.10
CA GLU A 581 22.05 -18.75 0.88
C GLU A 581 20.91 -17.90 0.31
N LEU A 582 19.92 -18.58 -0.29
CA LEU A 582 18.67 -17.97 -0.73
C LEU A 582 18.07 -17.14 0.40
N SER A 583 17.65 -15.91 0.09
CA SER A 583 17.09 -14.97 1.06
C SER A 583 15.76 -15.49 1.62
N LEU A 584 15.86 -16.18 2.77
CA LEU A 584 14.73 -16.60 3.59
C LEU A 584 13.88 -15.37 3.99
N PRO A 585 12.56 -15.54 4.18
CA PRO A 585 11.72 -14.46 4.71
C PRO A 585 12.24 -14.01 6.07
N VAL A 586 12.20 -12.70 6.31
CA VAL A 586 12.56 -12.10 7.61
C VAL A 586 11.69 -12.73 8.70
N PRO A 587 12.27 -13.18 9.83
CA PRO A 587 11.49 -13.77 10.92
C PRO A 587 10.45 -12.77 11.46
N PRO A 588 9.33 -13.25 12.02
CA PRO A 588 8.29 -12.37 12.52
C PRO A 588 8.84 -11.44 13.61
N PRO A 589 8.39 -10.16 13.67
CA PRO A 589 8.56 -9.39 14.90
C PRO A 589 7.86 -10.15 16.04
N PRO A 590 8.42 -10.16 17.27
CA PRO A 590 7.73 -10.74 18.40
C PRO A 590 6.42 -9.99 18.66
N PRO A 591 5.42 -10.63 19.30
CA PRO A 591 4.25 -9.92 19.81
C PRO A 591 4.69 -8.78 20.76
N PRO A 592 3.88 -7.72 20.93
CA PRO A 592 4.21 -6.68 21.89
C PRO A 592 4.39 -7.31 23.28
N PRO A 593 5.48 -6.98 24.01
CA PRO A 593 5.71 -7.55 25.32
C PRO A 593 4.57 -7.16 26.27
N PRO A 594 4.16 -8.03 27.21
CA PRO A 594 3.20 -7.66 28.24
C PRO A 594 3.73 -6.45 29.03
N PRO A 595 2.85 -5.57 29.54
CA PRO A 595 3.29 -4.51 30.44
C PRO A 595 3.94 -5.11 31.69
N PRO A 596 5.00 -4.49 32.24
CA PRO A 596 5.57 -4.91 33.51
C PRO A 596 4.55 -4.72 34.65
N PRO A 597 4.66 -5.50 35.75
CA PRO A 597 3.82 -5.35 36.94
C PRO A 597 4.18 -4.11 37.78
#